data_AF-A0A858AT46-F1
#
_entry.id   AF-A0A858AT46-F1
#
_cell.length_a   1.000
_cell.length_b   1.000
_cell.length_c   1.000
_cell.angle_alpha   90.00
_cell.angle_beta   90.00
_cell.angle_gamma   90.00
#
_symmetry.space_group_name_H-M   'P 1'
#
loop_
_entity.id
_entity.type
_entity.pdbx_description
1 polymer ?
#
loop_
_entity_poly.entity_id
_entity_poly.type
_entity_poly.pdbx_seq_one_letter_code
_entity_poly.pdbx_strand_id
1 'polypeptide(L)'
;MFEKYAKMSKAQLEEKLLEIETSYKIVLDEEKKIDKKVRKNLWLWYLFPFFGLFIYQAHLRRRKEKSENYYTIKDKKQDLIYIELEIQFLKSKIETM
;
A
#
# COMPACT_ATOMS: atom_id res chain seq x y z
N MET A 1 1.46 -14.56 14.64
CA MET A 1 2.01 -14.05 13.36
C MET A 1 3.54 -13.91 13.42
N PHE A 2 4.10 -13.24 14.43
CA PHE A 2 5.55 -12.96 14.51
C PHE A 2 6.40 -14.04 15.22
N GLU A 3 5.78 -15.12 15.71
CA GLU A 3 6.47 -16.22 16.41
C GLU A 3 7.55 -16.89 15.56
N LYS A 4 7.40 -16.90 14.23
CA LYS A 4 8.41 -17.42 13.29
C LYS A 4 9.77 -16.72 13.41
N TYR A 5 9.77 -15.47 13.90
CA TYR A 5 10.99 -14.69 14.12
C TYR A 5 11.62 -14.93 15.48
N ALA A 6 10.92 -15.57 16.42
CA ALA A 6 11.35 -15.70 17.81
C ALA A 6 12.74 -16.35 17.95
N LYS A 7 13.02 -17.36 17.12
CA LYS A 7 14.23 -18.20 17.18
C LYS A 7 15.32 -17.83 16.17
N MET A 8 15.13 -16.76 15.39
CA MET A 8 16.10 -16.33 14.38
C MET A 8 17.26 -15.54 15.00
N SER A 9 18.46 -15.71 14.45
CA SER A 9 19.62 -14.89 14.80
C SER A 9 19.52 -13.48 14.21
N LYS A 10 20.33 -12.54 14.72
CA LYS A 10 20.35 -11.15 14.23
C LYS A 10 20.59 -11.06 12.72
N ALA A 11 21.56 -11.80 12.19
CA ALA A 11 21.85 -11.86 10.75
C ALA A 11 20.65 -12.41 9.93
N GLN A 12 19.95 -13.42 10.44
CA GLN A 12 18.75 -13.96 9.78
C GLN A 12 17.59 -12.97 9.79
N LEU A 13 17.44 -12.19 10.87
CA LEU A 13 16.42 -11.14 10.98
C LEU A 13 16.71 -9.99 10.01
N GLU A 14 17.97 -9.59 9.84
CA GLU A 14 18.40 -8.57 8.88
C GLU A 14 18.16 -9.01 7.42
N GLU A 15 18.49 -10.26 7.09
CA GLU A 15 18.20 -10.83 5.77
C GLU A 15 16.68 -10.85 5.49
N LYS A 16 15.88 -11.27 6.47
CA LYS A 16 14.41 -11.26 6.35
C LYS A 16 13.84 -9.85 6.27
N LEU A 17 14.41 -8.90 6.99
CA LEU A 17 13.99 -7.50 6.90
C LEU A 17 14.17 -6.97 5.47
N LEU A 18 15.31 -7.27 4.84
CA LEU A 18 15.59 -6.84 3.46
C LEU A 18 14.62 -7.48 2.45
N GLU A 19 14.31 -8.77 2.62
CA GLU A 19 13.33 -9.48 1.78
C GLU A 19 11.95 -8.81 1.88
N ILE A 20 11.48 -8.55 3.10
CA ILE A 20 10.16 -7.98 3.36
C ILE A 20 10.08 -6.53 2.89
N GLU A 21 11.14 -5.73 3.07
CA GLU A 21 11.21 -4.37 2.52
C GLU A 21 11.16 -4.36 0.98
N THR A 22 11.73 -5.37 0.34
CA THR A 22 11.64 -5.54 -1.11
C THR A 22 10.22 -5.89 -1.53
N SER A 23 9.57 -6.83 -0.84
CA SER A 23 8.15 -7.16 -1.08
C SER A 23 7.25 -5.94 -0.86
N TYR A 24 7.50 -5.15 0.17
CA TYR A 24 6.77 -3.90 0.43
C TYR A 24 6.84 -2.95 -0.77
N LYS A 25 8.03 -2.74 -1.35
CA LYS A 25 8.20 -1.88 -2.54
C LYS A 25 7.40 -2.38 -3.74
N ILE A 26 7.37 -3.69 -3.97
CA ILE A 26 6.62 -4.30 -5.08
C ILE A 26 5.13 -4.05 -4.90
N VAL A 27 4.58 -4.35 -3.71
CA VAL A 27 3.15 -4.15 -3.41
C VAL A 27 2.77 -2.66 -3.48
N LEU A 28 3.66 -1.77 -3.04
CA LEU A 28 3.46 -0.32 -3.10
C LEU A 28 3.39 0.17 -4.55
N ASP A 29 4.26 -0.33 -5.43
CA ASP A 29 4.24 0.02 -6.85
C ASP A 29 3.00 -0.52 -7.56
N GLU A 30 2.51 -1.70 -7.18
CA GLU A 30 1.22 -2.23 -7.64
C GLU A 30 0.05 -1.33 -7.23
N GLU A 31 -0.01 -0.91 -5.96
CA GLU A 31 -1.03 0.01 -5.45
C GLU A 31 -1.03 1.32 -6.25
N LYS A 32 0.15 1.91 -6.46
CA LYS A 32 0.30 3.15 -7.26
C LYS A 32 -0.16 2.98 -8.71
N LYS A 33 0.13 1.82 -9.33
CA LYS A 33 -0.34 1.54 -10.70
C LYS A 33 -1.85 1.47 -10.76
N ILE A 34 -2.50 0.87 -9.76
CA ILE A 34 -3.95 0.79 -9.68
C ILE A 34 -4.55 2.19 -9.42
N ASP A 35 -4.00 2.96 -8.49
CA ASP A 35 -4.47 4.33 -8.21
C ASP A 35 -4.31 5.25 -9.44
N LYS A 36 -3.20 5.14 -10.17
CA LYS A 36 -2.99 5.86 -11.43
C LYS A 36 -4.03 5.49 -12.49
N LYS A 37 -4.43 4.21 -12.59
CA LYS A 37 -5.52 3.77 -13.49
C LYS A 37 -6.85 4.39 -13.07
N VAL A 38 -7.19 4.40 -11.79
CA VAL A 38 -8.44 4.99 -11.28
C VAL A 38 -8.51 6.50 -11.55
N ARG A 39 -7.38 7.21 -11.35
CA ARG A 39 -7.25 8.66 -11.57
C ARG A 39 -7.09 9.06 -13.05
N LYS A 40 -6.84 8.10 -13.95
CA LYS A 40 -6.63 8.39 -15.37
C LYS A 40 -7.82 9.17 -15.94
N ASN A 41 -7.53 10.25 -16.65
CA ASN A 41 -8.49 11.18 -17.25
C ASN A 41 -9.37 11.97 -16.27
N LEU A 42 -9.20 11.82 -14.95
CA LEU A 42 -9.89 12.67 -13.97
C LEU A 42 -9.21 14.03 -13.80
N TRP A 43 -7.93 14.15 -14.17
CA TRP A 43 -7.18 15.41 -14.08
C TRP A 43 -7.78 16.54 -14.94
N LEU A 44 -8.48 16.19 -16.03
CA LEU A 44 -9.17 17.15 -16.91
C LEU A 44 -10.29 17.91 -16.19
N TRP A 45 -10.84 17.36 -15.09
CA TRP A 45 -11.87 18.05 -14.31
C TRP A 45 -11.32 19.18 -13.43
N TYR A 46 -10.00 19.29 -13.25
CA TYR A 46 -9.37 20.43 -12.57
C TYR A 46 -9.37 21.72 -13.42
N LEU A 47 -9.62 21.63 -14.73
CA LEU A 47 -9.76 22.80 -15.61
C LEU A 47 -11.10 23.54 -15.42
N PHE A 48 -12.07 22.92 -14.76
CA PHE A 48 -13.35 23.56 -14.45
C PHE A 48 -13.25 24.28 -13.08
N PRO A 49 -13.69 25.54 -12.96
CA PRO A 49 -13.75 26.27 -11.68
C PRO A 49 -14.66 25.53 -10.68
N PHE A 50 -14.64 25.90 -9.39
CA PHE A 50 -15.33 25.33 -8.20
C PHE A 50 -16.18 24.05 -8.35
N PHE A 51 -17.10 23.96 -9.31
CA PHE A 51 -17.82 22.75 -9.74
C PHE A 51 -16.93 21.58 -10.17
N GLY A 52 -15.75 21.83 -10.75
CA GLY A 52 -14.81 20.79 -11.20
C GLY A 52 -14.36 19.85 -10.08
N LEU A 53 -14.14 20.40 -8.88
CA LEU A 53 -13.75 19.63 -7.68
C LEU A 53 -14.85 18.66 -7.22
N PHE A 54 -16.12 19.10 -7.24
CA PHE A 54 -17.25 18.24 -6.85
C PHE A 54 -17.45 17.10 -7.83
N ILE A 55 -17.37 17.39 -9.14
CA ILE A 55 -17.51 16.37 -10.19
C ILE A 55 -16.35 15.37 -10.13
N TYR A 56 -15.13 15.85 -9.87
CA TYR A 56 -13.95 15.02 -9.65
C TYR A 56 -14.14 14.05 -8.48
N GLN A 57 -14.55 14.55 -7.31
CA GLN A 57 -14.74 13.71 -6.13
C GLN A 57 -15.87 12.68 -6.34
N ALA A 58 -16.98 13.10 -6.94
CA ALA A 58 -18.09 12.20 -7.25
C ALA A 58 -17.69 11.09 -8.24
N HIS A 59 -16.95 11.43 -9.30
CA HIS A 59 -16.46 10.43 -10.26
C HIS A 59 -15.40 9.52 -9.67
N LEU A 60 -14.48 10.06 -8.87
CA LEU A 60 -13.43 9.28 -8.22
C LEU A 60 -14.04 8.28 -7.23
N ARG A 61 -15.00 8.72 -6.40
CA ARG A 61 -15.75 7.84 -5.51
C ARG A 61 -16.51 6.77 -6.27
N ARG A 62 -17.24 7.14 -7.33
CA ARG A 62 -18.02 6.19 -8.13
C ARG A 62 -17.14 5.17 -8.85
N ARG A 63 -15.96 5.56 -9.33
CA ARG A 63 -14.97 4.63 -9.94
C ARG A 63 -14.35 3.71 -8.91
N LYS A 64 -14.09 4.23 -7.70
CA LYS A 64 -13.68 3.41 -6.58
C LYS A 64 -14.78 2.41 -6.22
N GLU A 65 -16.05 2.77 -6.15
CA GLU A 65 -17.12 1.86 -5.75
C GLU A 65 -17.58 0.88 -6.85
N LYS A 66 -17.52 1.27 -8.14
CA LYS A 66 -18.00 0.43 -9.26
C LYS A 66 -17.01 -0.59 -9.80
N SER A 67 -15.71 -0.42 -9.57
CA SER A 67 -14.71 -1.26 -10.23
C SER A 67 -14.26 -2.39 -9.33
N GLU A 68 -13.97 -3.54 -9.92
CA GLU A 68 -13.25 -4.66 -9.28
C GLU A 68 -11.97 -4.17 -8.57
N ASN A 69 -11.37 -3.06 -9.04
CA ASN A 69 -10.21 -2.44 -8.42
C ASN A 69 -10.48 -1.91 -6.99
N TYR A 70 -11.73 -1.73 -6.54
CA TYR A 70 -12.01 -1.32 -5.15
C TYR A 70 -11.44 -2.31 -4.16
N TYR A 71 -11.85 -3.56 -4.34
CA TYR A 71 -11.47 -4.67 -3.48
C TYR A 71 -9.98 -4.94 -3.68
N THR A 72 -9.47 -4.89 -4.91
CA THR A 72 -8.02 -5.01 -5.16
C THR A 72 -7.19 -3.94 -4.45
N ILE A 73 -7.61 -2.66 -4.45
CA ILE A 73 -6.88 -1.59 -3.74
C ILE A 73 -6.99 -1.81 -2.23
N LYS A 74 -8.18 -2.17 -1.74
CA LYS A 74 -8.40 -2.39 -0.31
C LYS A 74 -7.54 -3.54 0.21
N ASP A 75 -7.50 -4.65 -0.52
CA ASP A 75 -6.71 -5.83 -0.17
C ASP A 75 -5.20 -5.50 -0.22
N LYS A 76 -4.75 -4.82 -1.28
CA LYS A 76 -3.33 -4.37 -1.37
C LYS A 76 -2.94 -3.41 -0.27
N LYS A 77 -3.85 -2.54 0.19
CA LYS A 77 -3.61 -1.67 1.36
C LYS A 77 -3.53 -2.44 2.66
N GLN A 78 -4.38 -3.45 2.82
CA GLN A 78 -4.32 -4.34 3.97
C GLN A 78 -2.99 -5.11 3.99
N ASP A 79 -2.54 -5.63 2.83
CA ASP A 79 -1.23 -6.27 2.68
C ASP A 79 -0.08 -5.31 3.07
N LEU A 80 -0.13 -4.06 2.59
CA LEU A 80 0.88 -3.04 2.96
C LEU A 80 0.94 -2.80 4.46
N ILE A 81 -0.22 -2.69 5.12
CA ILE A 81 -0.28 -2.51 6.59
C ILE A 81 0.33 -3.72 7.31
N TYR A 82 0.03 -4.94 6.89
CA TYR A 82 0.62 -6.14 7.50
C TYR A 82 2.13 -6.18 7.34
N ILE A 83 2.62 -5.91 6.13
CA ILE A 83 4.05 -5.88 5.83
C ILE A 83 4.75 -4.78 6.65
N GLU A 84 4.13 -3.61 6.80
CA GLU A 84 4.67 -2.51 7.59
C GLU A 84 4.77 -2.84 9.08
N LEU A 85 3.74 -3.49 9.64
CA LEU A 85 3.78 -4.00 11.02
C LEU A 85 4.89 -5.04 11.20
N GLU A 86 5.10 -5.90 10.20
CA GLU A 86 6.15 -6.91 10.22
C GLU A 86 7.56 -6.30 10.16
N ILE A 87 7.76 -5.29 9.32
CA ILE A 87 9.00 -4.50 9.25
C ILE A 87 9.28 -3.82 10.60
N GLN A 88 8.27 -3.16 11.20
CA GLN A 88 8.42 -2.49 12.48
C GLN A 88 8.77 -3.47 13.60
N PHE A 89 8.11 -4.63 13.63
CA PHE A 89 8.43 -5.68 14.59
C PHE A 89 9.87 -6.17 14.45
N LEU A 90 10.32 -6.44 13.22
CA LEU A 90 11.70 -6.90 12.97
C LEU A 90 12.73 -5.85 13.35
N LYS A 91 12.52 -4.58 12.99
CA LYS A 91 13.40 -3.47 13.37
C LYS A 91 13.53 -3.36 14.88
N SER A 92 12.40 -3.33 15.59
CA SER A 92 12.37 -3.27 17.05
C SER A 92 13.09 -4.46 17.69
N LYS A 93 12.92 -5.67 17.14
CA LYS A 93 13.60 -6.87 17.63
C LYS A 93 15.11 -6.82 17.41
N ILE A 94 15.57 -6.38 16.24
CA ILE A 94 17.01 -6.24 15.93
C ILE A 94 17.66 -5.20 16.83
N GLU A 95 16.96 -4.11 17.16
CA GLU A 95 17.43 -3.08 18.10
C GLU A 95 17.55 -3.58 19.54
N THR A 96 16.69 -4.51 19.97
CA THR A 96 16.70 -5.07 21.33
C THR A 96 17.64 -6.26 21.52
N MET A 97 18.27 -6.76 20.46
CA MET A 97 19.25 -7.88 20.46
C MET A 97 20.69 -7.39 20.33
#